data_AF-A0A538DC77-F1
#
_entry.id   AF-A0A538DC77-F1
#
_cell.length_a   1.000
_cell.length_b   1.000
_cell.length_c   1.000
_cell.angle_alpha   90.00
_cell.angle_beta   90.00
_cell.angle_gamma   90.00
#
_symmetry.space_group_name_H-M   'P 1'
#
loop_
_entity.id
_entity.type
_entity.pdbx_description
1 polymer ?
#
loop_
_entity_poly.entity_id
_entity_poly.type
_entity_poly.pdbx_seq_one_letter_code
_entity_poly.pdbx_strand_id
1 'polypeptide(L)' 'MLPTNPPAQAAGLLRVASRDPDRSFLLEKLLGNITPTEGVRMPLVGRPLSPAQLDLIRRWVAAGAPETAPF' A
#
# COMPACT_ATOMS: atom_id res chain seq x y z
N MET A 1 -3.85 -8.82 6.57
CA MET A 1 -3.19 -8.40 7.84
C MET A 1 -3.53 -6.92 8.09
N LEU A 2 -3.76 -6.52 9.34
CA LEU A 2 -4.06 -5.12 9.69
C LEU A 2 -2.80 -4.22 9.61
N PRO A 3 -2.92 -2.94 9.23
CA PRO A 3 -1.82 -1.99 9.32
C PRO A 3 -1.51 -1.69 10.80
N THR A 4 -0.30 -1.24 11.13
CA THR A 4 0.03 -0.75 12.49
C THR A 4 -0.33 0.72 12.68
N ASN A 5 -0.85 1.38 11.65
CA ASN A 5 -1.35 2.75 11.73
C ASN A 5 -2.78 2.74 12.29
N PRO A 6 -3.05 3.30 13.49
CA PRO A 6 -4.36 3.19 14.12
C PRO A 6 -5.51 3.85 13.33
N PRO A 7 -5.35 5.04 12.71
CA PRO A 7 -6.39 5.61 11.85
C PRO A 7 -6.78 4.70 10.67
N ALA A 8 -5.81 4.09 10.00
CA ALA A 8 -6.08 3.13 8.93
C ALA A 8 -6.79 1.86 9.43
N GLN A 9 -6.46 1.40 10.65
CA GLN A 9 -7.20 0.30 11.29
C GLN A 9 -8.66 0.70 11.56
N ALA A 10 -8.88 1.90 12.10
CA ALA A 10 -10.23 2.41 12.38
C ALA A 10 -11.08 2.60 11.11
N ALA A 11 -10.44 2.93 9.98
CA ALA A 11 -11.08 2.98 8.67
C ALA A 11 -11.37 1.60 8.05
N GLY A 12 -10.98 0.51 8.71
CA GLY A 12 -11.19 -0.86 8.22
C GLY A 12 -10.32 -1.23 7.02
N LEU A 13 -9.20 -0.53 6.81
CA LEU A 13 -8.25 -0.85 5.76
C LEU A 13 -7.37 -2.03 6.15
N LEU A 14 -6.99 -2.84 5.16
CA LEU A 14 -5.95 -3.85 5.33
C LEU A 14 -4.60 -3.26 4.93
N ARG A 15 -3.52 -3.69 5.59
CA ARG A 15 -2.15 -3.32 5.19
C ARG A 15 -1.92 -3.71 3.73
N VAL A 16 -2.32 -4.93 3.40
CA VAL A 16 -2.39 -5.50 2.06
C VAL A 16 -3.72 -6.23 1.97
N ALA A 17 -4.61 -5.75 1.10
CA ALA A 17 -5.87 -6.40 0.76
C ALA A 17 -5.64 -7.30 -0.47
N SER A 18 -5.53 -8.61 -0.21
CA SER A 18 -5.30 -9.61 -1.26
C SER A 18 -6.37 -9.48 -2.35
N ARG A 19 -5.96 -9.43 -3.62
CA ARG A 19 -6.82 -9.27 -4.82
C ARG A 19 -7.56 -7.92 -4.92
N ASP A 20 -7.28 -6.97 -4.02
CA ASP A 20 -7.91 -5.65 -4.02
C ASP A 20 -6.85 -4.56 -3.74
N PRO A 21 -6.16 -4.08 -4.79
CA PRO A 21 -5.16 -3.03 -4.67
C PRO A 21 -5.71 -1.73 -4.08
N ASP A 22 -6.94 -1.36 -4.43
CA ASP A 22 -7.51 -0.07 -4.06
C ASP A 22 -7.96 -0.04 -2.59
N ARG A 23 -8.10 -1.20 -1.93
CA ARG A 23 -8.30 -1.31 -0.47
C ARG A 23 -7.02 -1.59 0.32
N SER A 24 -5.85 -1.50 -0.30
CA SER A 24 -4.56 -1.76 0.34
C SER A 24 -3.90 -0.49 0.86
N PHE A 25 -3.84 -0.33 2.18
CA PHE A 25 -3.23 0.84 2.82
C PHE A 25 -1.75 1.06 2.43
N LEU A 26 -1.01 -0.01 2.11
CA LEU A 26 0.35 0.11 1.57
C LEU A 26 0.39 0.98 0.30
N LEU A 27 -0.55 0.78 -0.63
CA LEU A 27 -0.59 1.53 -1.88
C LEU A 27 -1.02 2.98 -1.65
N GLU A 28 -2.05 3.20 -0.82
CA GLU A 28 -2.47 4.55 -0.42
C GLU A 28 -1.29 5.36 0.14
N LYS A 29 -0.47 4.73 1.02
CA LYS A 29 0.73 5.37 1.59
C LYS A 29 1.81 5.69 0.57
N LEU A 30 2.01 4.84 -0.44
CA LEU A 30 3.02 5.04 -1.50
C LEU A 30 2.57 6.08 -2.54
N LEU A 31 1.27 6.11 -2.83
CA LEU A 31 0.66 7.08 -3.74
C LEU A 31 0.49 8.45 -3.08
N GLY A 32 0.39 8.49 -1.74
CA GLY A 32 0.14 9.71 -0.98
C GLY A 32 -1.35 10.05 -0.85
N ASN A 33 -2.22 9.09 -1.14
CA ASN A 33 -3.67 9.19 -1.01
C ASN A 33 -4.07 8.93 0.44
N ILE A 34 -3.61 9.79 1.35
CA ILE A 34 -3.80 9.60 2.79
C ILE A 34 -4.22 10.90 3.45
N THR A 35 -4.89 10.77 4.58
CA THR A 35 -5.19 11.89 5.47
C THR A 35 -3.97 12.24 6.34
N PRO A 36 -3.88 13.47 6.87
CA PRO A 36 -2.80 13.86 7.78
C PRO A 36 -2.70 12.95 9.03
N THR A 37 -3.81 12.38 9.48
CA THR A 37 -3.85 11.43 10.61
C THR A 37 -3.20 10.09 10.29
N GLU A 38 -3.15 9.70 9.01
CA GLU A 38 -2.49 8.48 8.55
C GLU A 38 -0.98 8.68 8.30
N GLY A 39 -0.48 9.89 8.61
CA GLY A 39 0.92 10.30 8.47
C GLY A 39 1.21 10.90 7.10
N VAL A 40 2.44 10.72 6.62
CA VAL A 40 2.89 11.27 5.33
C VAL A 40 3.09 10.19 4.26
N ARG A 41 3.16 10.61 2.99
CA ARG A 41 3.49 9.75 1.86
C ARG A 41 4.84 9.05 2.08
N MET A 42 4.91 7.78 1.71
CA MET A 42 6.13 6.97 1.78
C MET A 42 6.91 6.96 0.45
N PRO A 43 8.26 6.89 0.51
CA PRO A 43 9.07 6.99 1.73
C PRO A 43 9.12 8.44 2.26
N LEU A 44 9.17 8.60 3.59
CA LEU A 44 9.28 9.92 4.23
C LEU A 44 10.61 10.60 3.87
N VAL A 45 11.69 9.81 3.79
CA VAL A 45 13.02 10.28 3.41
C VAL A 45 13.47 9.49 2.18
N GLY A 46 13.97 10.19 1.17
CA GLY A 46 14.44 9.60 -0.08
C GLY A 46 13.52 9.87 -1.26
N ARG A 47 13.79 9.18 -2.37
CA ARG A 47 13.01 9.34 -3.60
C ARG A 47 11.74 8.50 -3.53
N PRO A 48 10.60 9.04 -4.01
CA PRO A 48 9.43 8.23 -4.28
C PRO A 48 9.75 7.05 -5.21
N LEU A 49 8.97 5.98 -5.07
CA LEU A 49 9.03 4.85 -6.00
C LEU A 49 8.66 5.33 -7.41
N SER A 50 9.34 4.75 -8.41
CA SER A 50 9.02 5.00 -9.81
C SER A 50 7.64 4.43 -10.16
N PRO A 51 7.00 4.90 -11.25
CA PRO A 51 5.75 4.33 -11.73
C PRO A 51 5.84 2.81 -11.95
N ALA A 52 6.95 2.32 -12.51
CA ALA A 52 7.15 0.88 -12.73
C ALA A 52 7.21 0.07 -11.42
N GLN A 53 7.81 0.63 -10.36
CA GLN A 53 7.84 -0.02 -9.05
C GLN A 53 6.45 -0.03 -8.39
N LEU A 54 5.69 1.06 -8.52
CA LEU A 54 4.31 1.12 -8.03
C LEU A 54 3.41 0.13 -8.77
N ASP A 55 3.55 0.02 -10.08
CA ASP A 55 2.82 -0.96 -10.90
C ASP A 55 3.16 -2.40 -10.51
N LEU A 56 4.42 -2.69 -10.21
CA LEU A 56 4.84 -4.00 -9.73
C LEU A 56 4.13 -4.36 -8.42
N ILE A 57 4.09 -3.43 -7.46
CA ILE A 57 3.39 -3.64 -6.18
C ILE A 57 1.89 -3.80 -6.42
N ARG A 58 1.28 -2.98 -7.30
CA ARG A 58 -0.15 -3.09 -7.66
C ARG A 58 -0.48 -4.47 -8.22
N ARG A 59 0.35 -4.98 -9.14
CA ARG A 59 0.21 -6.34 -9.72
C ARG A 59 0.39 -7.43 -8.67
N TRP A 60 1.37 -7.29 -7.78
CA TRP A 60 1.56 -8.21 -6.66
C TRP A 60 0.34 -8.31 -5.76
N VAL A 61 -0.25 -7.17 -5.36
CA VAL A 61 -1.49 -7.17 -4.58
C VAL A 61 -2.64 -7.80 -5.36
N ALA A 62 -2.82 -7.44 -6.64
CA ALA A 62 -3.87 -7.97 -7.51
C ALA A 62 -3.76 -9.50 -7.71
N ALA A 63 -2.54 -10.03 -7.77
CA ALA A 63 -2.26 -11.46 -7.84
C ALA A 63 -2.55 -12.21 -6.52
N GLY A 64 -2.96 -11.50 -5.47
CA GLY A 64 -3.28 -12.05 -4.17
C GLY A 64 -2.15 -11.94 -3.15
N ALA A 65 -1.13 -11.11 -3.42
CA ALA A 65 0.05 -10.94 -2.60
C ALA A 65 0.82 -12.25 -2.31
N PRO A 66 1.16 -13.04 -3.35
CA PRO A 66 1.88 -14.29 -3.15
C PRO A 66 3.29 -14.03 -2.60
N GLU A 67 3.84 -15.03 -1.90
CA GLU A 67 5.23 -14.97 -1.40
C GLU A 67 6.24 -14.91 -2.56
N THR A 68 5.94 -15.60 -3.66
CA THR A 68 6.75 -15.61 -4.89
C THR A 68 5.88 -15.27 -6.10
N ALA A 69 6.44 -14.49 -7.01
CA ALA A 69 5.76 -14.03 -8.21
C ALA A 69 6.75 -14.01 -9.40
N PRO A 70 6.33 -14.44 -10.60
CA PRO A 70 7.21 -14.56 -11.77
C PRO A 70 7.33 -13.28 -12.62
N PHE A 71 6.97 -12.11 -12.08
CA PHE A 71 6.85 -10.85 -12.84
C PHE A 71 7.69 -9.72 -12.24
#